data_AF-A0A535HDB4-F1
#
_entry.id   AF-A0A535HDB4-F1
#
_cell.length_a   1.000
_cell.length_b   1.000
_cell.length_c   1.000
_cell.angle_alpha   90.00
_cell.angle_beta   90.00
_cell.angle_gamma   90.00
#
_symmetry.space_group_name_H-M   'P 1'
#
loop_
_entity.id
_entity.type
_entity.pdbx_description
1 polymer ?
#
loop_
_entity_poly.entity_id
_entity_poly.type
_entity_poly.pdbx_seq_one_letter_code
_entity_poly.pdbx_strand_id
1 'polypeptide(L)'
;MSAAALSAFVSAVFAVVMGGRYVRRRRAHQLAWTIGLAMFAAAAVAGALARTAGATETEYRVFYLFGAILNVAWLALGTLYLLAPRIARWALWGVLALSVVAAFAVFTSPVDLTAAVDTGKGFGDSPLPRILAGIGSGIGSVVLIGGALWSAWVFLRRRHEGRRALGNVIIAVGVLVAAAGGTAAFTGASGVVEWTNFAGVTLIFIGFLLV
;
A
#
# COMPACT_ATOMS: atom_id res chain seq x y z
N MET A 1 18.22 -0.91 -13.11
CA MET A 1 17.50 -0.69 -11.83
C MET A 1 16.54 -1.82 -11.62
N SER A 2 16.41 -2.32 -10.40
CA SER A 2 15.46 -3.40 -10.07
C SER A 2 14.03 -2.86 -9.96
N ALA A 3 13.01 -3.70 -10.15
CA ALA A 3 11.60 -3.28 -10.06
C ALA A 3 11.25 -2.70 -8.67
N ALA A 4 11.91 -3.18 -7.60
CA ALA A 4 11.77 -2.62 -6.26
C ALA A 4 12.34 -1.21 -6.16
N ALA A 5 13.52 -0.95 -6.75
CA ALA A 5 14.11 0.39 -6.78
C ALA A 5 13.25 1.39 -7.58
N LEU A 6 12.68 0.94 -8.71
CA LEU A 6 11.73 1.75 -9.49
C LEU A 6 10.44 2.03 -8.69
N SER A 7 9.90 1.03 -8.00
CA SER A 7 8.73 1.18 -7.13
C SER A 7 8.99 2.17 -6.00
N ALA A 8 10.16 2.08 -5.35
CA ALA A 8 10.59 2.99 -4.30
C ALA A 8 10.67 4.42 -4.83
N PHE A 9 11.30 4.62 -5.99
CA PHE A 9 11.42 5.94 -6.61
C PHE A 9 10.05 6.54 -6.93
N VAL A 10 9.20 5.82 -7.66
CA VAL A 10 7.86 6.30 -8.05
C VAL A 10 7.02 6.61 -6.81
N SER A 11 7.03 5.71 -5.82
CA SER A 11 6.26 5.91 -4.59
C SER A 11 6.78 7.07 -3.76
N ALA A 12 8.10 7.27 -3.66
CA ALA A 12 8.70 8.41 -2.98
C ALA A 12 8.35 9.73 -3.65
N VAL A 13 8.45 9.82 -4.98
CA VAL A 13 8.02 10.99 -5.75
C VAL A 13 6.54 11.26 -5.51
N PHE A 14 5.70 10.22 -5.56
CA PHE A 14 4.27 10.36 -5.33
C PHE A 14 3.98 10.82 -3.89
N ALA A 15 4.67 10.29 -2.89
CA ALA A 15 4.57 10.72 -1.50
C ALA A 15 4.94 12.20 -1.33
N VAL A 16 6.02 12.66 -1.97
CA VAL A 16 6.44 14.08 -1.95
C VAL A 16 5.39 14.98 -2.60
N VAL A 17 4.87 14.60 -3.77
CA VAL A 17 3.80 15.35 -4.46
C VAL A 17 2.54 15.44 -3.59
N MET A 18 2.13 14.32 -2.96
CA MET A 18 0.98 14.28 -2.07
C MET A 18 1.21 15.10 -0.80
N GLY A 19 2.39 14.98 -0.19
CA GLY A 19 2.80 15.73 0.99
C GLY A 19 2.83 17.23 0.75
N GLY A 20 3.32 17.67 -0.41
CA GLY A 20 3.26 19.07 -0.83
C GLY A 20 1.83 19.60 -0.94
N ARG A 21 0.88 18.78 -1.44
CA ARG A 21 -0.55 19.14 -1.44
C ARG A 21 -1.10 19.24 -0.02
N TYR A 22 -0.72 18.33 0.87
CA TYR A 22 -1.11 18.37 2.28
C TYR A 22 -0.60 19.63 2.99
N VAL A 23 0.67 20.01 2.81
CA VAL A 23 1.22 21.22 3.45
C VAL A 23 0.43 22.47 3.05
N ARG A 24 0.01 22.55 1.78
CA ARG A 24 -0.76 23.67 1.23
C ARG A 24 -2.24 23.70 1.65
N ARG A 25 -2.90 22.54 1.75
CA ARG A 25 -4.38 22.47 1.94
C ARG A 25 -4.83 21.86 3.27
N ARG A 26 -3.91 21.25 4.02
CA ARG A 26 -4.11 20.61 5.34
C ARG A 26 -5.30 19.66 5.42
N ARG A 27 -5.59 18.93 4.34
CA ARG A 27 -6.70 17.95 4.31
C ARG A 27 -6.24 16.60 4.86
N ALA A 28 -6.99 16.04 5.81
CA ALA A 28 -6.65 14.78 6.50
C ALA A 28 -6.41 13.60 5.55
N HIS A 29 -7.21 13.47 4.48
CA HIS A 29 -7.02 12.40 3.48
C HIS A 29 -5.65 12.46 2.80
N GLN A 30 -5.12 13.66 2.53
CA GLN A 30 -3.82 13.84 1.88
C GLN A 30 -2.68 13.41 2.81
N LEU A 31 -2.81 13.67 4.11
CA LEU A 31 -1.84 13.21 5.10
C LEU A 31 -1.81 11.69 5.18
N ALA A 32 -2.99 11.06 5.31
CA ALA A 32 -3.09 9.60 5.38
C ALA A 32 -2.53 8.93 4.12
N TRP A 33 -2.83 9.46 2.93
CA TRP A 33 -2.24 8.98 1.68
C TRP A 33 -0.73 9.19 1.62
N THR A 34 -0.22 10.32 2.09
CA THR A 34 1.23 10.58 2.15
C THR A 34 1.93 9.56 3.04
N ILE A 35 1.37 9.27 4.21
CA ILE A 35 1.92 8.26 5.15
C ILE A 35 1.93 6.88 4.49
N GLY A 36 0.80 6.46 3.88
CA GLY A 36 0.72 5.17 3.19
C GLY A 36 1.71 5.04 2.02
N LEU A 37 1.90 6.10 1.24
CA LEU A 37 2.90 6.13 0.16
C LEU A 37 4.34 6.11 0.68
N ALA A 38 4.63 6.84 1.76
CA ALA A 38 5.95 6.80 2.39
C ALA A 38 6.29 5.40 2.93
N MET A 39 5.31 4.72 3.54
CA MET A 39 5.43 3.32 3.96
C MET A 39 5.70 2.39 2.78
N PHE A 40 4.96 2.55 1.67
CA PHE A 40 5.20 1.77 0.45
C PHE A 40 6.63 2.00 -0.08
N ALA A 41 7.10 3.25 -0.12
CA ALA A 41 8.47 3.56 -0.53
C ALA A 41 9.51 2.90 0.39
N ALA A 42 9.32 2.96 1.71
CA ALA A 42 10.21 2.30 2.68
C ALA A 42 10.26 0.78 2.50
N ALA A 43 9.10 0.13 2.28
CA ALA A 43 9.04 -1.29 1.98
C ALA A 43 9.76 -1.65 0.67
N ALA A 44 9.61 -0.81 -0.37
CA ALA A 44 10.27 -1.01 -1.65
C ALA A 44 11.80 -0.80 -1.56
N VAL A 45 12.27 0.14 -0.72
CA VAL A 45 13.70 0.28 -0.40
C VAL A 45 14.23 -0.95 0.31
N ALA A 46 13.52 -1.46 1.33
CA ALA A 46 13.92 -2.68 2.02
C ALA A 46 14.03 -3.87 1.05
N GLY A 47 13.06 -4.04 0.14
CA GLY A 47 13.13 -5.07 -0.90
C GLY A 47 14.26 -4.86 -1.92
N ALA A 48 14.62 -3.61 -2.22
CA ALA A 48 15.77 -3.32 -3.08
C ALA A 48 17.10 -3.68 -2.38
N LEU A 49 17.25 -3.29 -1.11
CA LEU A 49 18.43 -3.61 -0.29
C LEU A 49 18.60 -5.11 -0.11
N ALA A 50 17.52 -5.84 0.19
CA ALA A 50 17.54 -7.29 0.32
C ALA A 50 18.09 -8.01 -0.93
N ARG A 51 17.89 -7.44 -2.12
CA ARG A 51 18.42 -7.99 -3.36
C ARG A 51 19.85 -7.59 -3.68
N THR A 52 20.28 -6.38 -3.30
CA THR A 52 21.61 -5.87 -3.66
C THR A 52 22.66 -6.13 -2.59
N ALA A 53 22.27 -6.13 -1.32
CA ALA A 53 23.15 -6.30 -0.16
C ALA A 53 22.93 -7.62 0.59
N GLY A 54 21.94 -8.43 0.16
CA GLY A 54 21.50 -9.63 0.86
C GLY A 54 20.32 -9.34 1.79
N ALA A 55 19.40 -10.30 1.90
CA ALA A 55 18.25 -10.17 2.78
C ALA A 55 18.69 -10.36 4.23
N THR A 56 18.31 -9.45 5.12
CA THR A 56 18.38 -9.66 6.58
C THR A 56 16.97 -9.65 7.18
N GLU A 57 16.86 -10.05 8.45
CA GLU A 57 15.60 -9.97 9.17
C GLU A 57 15.04 -8.54 9.20
N THR A 58 15.90 -7.53 9.26
CA THR A 58 15.46 -6.13 9.35
C THR A 58 14.75 -5.71 8.07
N GLU A 59 15.31 -5.98 6.89
CA GLU A 59 14.63 -5.67 5.62
C GLU A 59 13.32 -6.44 5.51
N TYR A 60 13.28 -7.72 5.90
CA TYR A 60 12.05 -8.51 5.86
C TYR A 60 10.97 -7.91 6.78
N ARG A 61 11.31 -7.56 8.03
CA ARG A 61 10.38 -6.97 9.00
C ARG A 61 9.84 -5.62 8.51
N VAL A 62 10.71 -4.76 7.97
CA VAL A 62 10.32 -3.45 7.41
C VAL A 62 9.42 -3.64 6.18
N PHE A 63 9.79 -4.52 5.25
CA PHE A 63 8.99 -4.87 4.09
C PHE A 63 7.62 -5.40 4.50
N TYR A 64 7.56 -6.31 5.47
CA TYR A 64 6.31 -6.94 5.89
C TYR A 64 5.40 -5.94 6.61
N LEU A 65 5.94 -5.19 7.58
CA LEU A 65 5.17 -4.21 8.35
C LEU A 65 4.58 -3.13 7.44
N PHE A 66 5.42 -2.50 6.62
CA PHE A 66 4.98 -1.37 5.80
C PHE A 66 4.33 -1.80 4.50
N GLY A 67 4.81 -2.87 3.86
CA GLY A 67 4.35 -3.32 2.55
C GLY A 67 3.14 -4.24 2.60
N ALA A 68 3.07 -5.15 3.59
CA ALA A 68 2.02 -6.16 3.67
C ALA A 68 0.91 -5.83 4.67
N ILE A 69 1.18 -5.00 5.69
CA ILE A 69 0.20 -4.69 6.74
C ILE A 69 -0.31 -3.24 6.64
N LEU A 70 0.58 -2.25 6.75
CA LEU A 70 0.17 -0.88 7.11
C LEU A 70 -0.10 0.05 5.93
N ASN A 71 0.69 0.03 4.85
CA ASN A 71 0.52 0.99 3.76
C ASN A 71 -0.93 1.03 3.22
N VAL A 72 -1.51 -0.12 2.91
CA VAL A 72 -2.86 -0.23 2.33
C VAL A 72 -3.91 0.25 3.32
N ALA A 73 -3.75 -0.05 4.62
CA ALA A 73 -4.64 0.41 5.67
C ALA A 73 -4.64 1.95 5.79
N TRP A 74 -3.45 2.57 5.75
CA TRP A 74 -3.32 4.04 5.77
C TRP A 74 -3.84 4.70 4.49
N LEU A 75 -3.60 4.08 3.32
CA LEU A 75 -4.16 4.54 2.06
C LEU A 75 -5.70 4.50 2.09
N ALA A 76 -6.28 3.40 2.56
CA ALA A 76 -7.71 3.21 2.72
C ALA A 76 -8.32 4.24 3.69
N LEU A 77 -7.63 4.53 4.80
CA LEU A 77 -8.05 5.58 5.73
C LEU A 77 -8.18 6.94 5.04
N GLY A 78 -7.25 7.30 4.14
CA GLY A 78 -7.36 8.52 3.34
C GLY A 78 -8.61 8.53 2.46
N THR A 79 -8.95 7.40 1.84
CA THR A 79 -10.17 7.24 1.05
C THR A 79 -11.43 7.37 1.91
N LEU A 80 -11.44 6.82 3.13
CA LEU A 80 -12.53 7.02 4.07
C LEU A 80 -12.67 8.48 4.48
N TYR A 81 -11.57 9.19 4.72
CA TYR A 81 -11.63 10.63 5.00
C TYR A 81 -12.21 11.44 3.84
N LEU A 82 -12.01 10.99 2.60
CA LEU A 82 -12.58 11.61 1.42
C LEU A 82 -14.08 11.33 1.26
N LEU A 83 -14.50 10.07 1.42
CA LEU A 83 -15.85 9.62 1.05
C LEU A 83 -16.82 9.50 2.23
N ALA A 84 -16.30 9.16 3.41
CA ALA A 84 -17.09 8.85 4.60
C ALA A 84 -16.44 9.43 5.88
N PRO A 85 -16.32 10.77 6.00
CA PRO A 85 -15.55 11.41 7.06
C PRO A 85 -16.02 11.09 8.49
N ARG A 86 -17.30 10.74 8.66
CA ARG A 86 -17.84 10.32 9.97
C ARG A 86 -17.24 8.97 10.41
N ILE A 87 -17.12 8.02 9.50
CA ILE A 87 -16.55 6.69 9.73
C ILE A 87 -15.02 6.79 9.84
N ALA A 88 -14.40 7.67 9.05
CA ALA A 88 -12.95 7.86 9.03
C ALA A 88 -12.34 8.20 10.40
N ARG A 89 -13.06 8.94 11.26
CA ARG A 89 -12.60 9.25 12.62
C ARG A 89 -12.44 8.00 13.49
N TRP A 90 -13.35 7.04 13.39
CA TRP A 90 -13.25 5.76 14.10
C TRP A 90 -12.23 4.84 13.43
N ALA A 91 -12.19 4.84 12.10
CA ALA A 91 -11.21 4.09 11.34
C ALA A 91 -9.77 4.53 11.66
N LEU A 92 -9.53 5.82 11.95
CA LEU A 92 -8.22 6.31 12.39
C LEU A 92 -7.76 5.57 13.65
N TRP A 93 -8.59 5.48 14.68
CA TRP A 93 -8.24 4.74 15.91
C TRP A 93 -7.96 3.27 15.63
N GLY A 94 -8.76 2.64 14.76
CA GLY A 94 -8.52 1.26 14.32
C GLY A 94 -7.18 1.09 13.60
N VAL A 95 -6.83 2.00 12.69
CA VAL A 95 -5.56 1.98 11.95
C VAL A 95 -4.36 2.28 12.86
N LEU A 96 -4.51 3.17 13.83
CA LEU A 96 -3.48 3.42 14.84
C LEU A 96 -3.26 2.20 15.73
N ALA A 97 -4.32 1.58 16.23
CA ALA A 97 -4.24 0.34 17.00
C ALA A 97 -3.60 -0.79 16.17
N LEU A 98 -4.03 -0.96 14.92
CA LEU A 98 -3.41 -1.90 13.97
C LEU A 98 -1.91 -1.60 13.80
N SER A 99 -1.52 -0.33 13.69
CA SER A 99 -0.12 0.06 13.52
C SER A 99 0.73 -0.34 14.72
N VAL A 100 0.24 -0.11 15.94
CA VAL A 100 0.95 -0.49 17.17
C VAL A 100 1.04 -2.00 17.31
N VAL A 101 -0.09 -2.71 17.14
CA VAL A 101 -0.13 -4.17 17.28
C VAL A 101 0.69 -4.86 16.20
N ALA A 102 0.66 -4.37 14.96
CA ALA A 102 1.47 -4.89 13.87
C ALA A 102 2.96 -4.67 14.10
N ALA A 103 3.36 -3.49 14.56
CA ALA A 103 4.75 -3.23 14.89
C ALA A 103 5.23 -4.20 15.99
N PHE A 104 4.47 -4.32 17.07
CA PHE A 104 4.79 -5.29 18.13
C PHE A 104 4.92 -6.71 17.58
N ALA A 105 3.87 -7.22 16.91
CA ALA A 105 3.86 -8.58 16.38
C ALA A 105 5.02 -8.85 15.40
N VAL A 106 5.29 -7.93 14.48
CA VAL A 106 6.36 -8.08 13.48
C VAL A 106 7.73 -8.06 14.14
N PHE A 107 7.97 -7.27 15.18
CA PHE A 107 9.30 -7.16 15.81
C PHE A 107 9.54 -8.19 16.93
N THR A 108 8.51 -8.80 17.51
CA THR A 108 8.66 -9.86 18.52
C THR A 108 8.61 -11.28 17.96
N SER A 109 8.08 -11.46 16.75
CA SER A 109 7.99 -12.78 16.12
C SER A 109 9.36 -13.26 15.60
N PRO A 110 9.68 -14.57 15.71
CA PRO A 110 10.82 -15.15 15.02
C PRO A 110 10.64 -15.07 13.50
N VAL A 111 11.73 -14.82 12.79
CA VAL A 111 11.76 -14.75 11.32
C VAL A 111 12.63 -15.89 10.80
N ASP A 112 12.04 -16.76 9.98
CA ASP A 112 12.80 -17.71 9.16
C ASP A 112 13.23 -16.99 7.88
N LEU A 113 14.49 -16.55 7.86
CA LEU A 113 15.03 -15.79 6.75
C LEU A 113 15.18 -16.64 5.47
N THR A 114 15.45 -17.94 5.61
CA THR A 114 15.54 -18.86 4.47
C THR A 114 14.16 -19.00 3.82
N ALA A 115 13.12 -19.28 4.61
CA ALA A 115 11.75 -19.33 4.12
C ALA A 115 11.26 -17.99 3.56
N ALA A 116 11.71 -16.87 4.14
CA ALA A 116 11.40 -15.53 3.65
C ALA A 116 11.96 -15.28 2.24
N VAL A 117 13.20 -15.70 1.98
CA VAL A 117 13.84 -15.55 0.67
C VAL A 117 13.25 -16.50 -0.36
N ASP A 118 13.06 -17.77 0.01
CA ASP A 118 12.65 -18.81 -0.92
C ASP A 118 11.16 -18.72 -1.30
N THR A 119 10.31 -18.40 -0.33
CA THR A 119 8.84 -18.49 -0.48
C THR A 119 8.10 -17.21 -0.13
N GLY A 120 8.79 -16.18 0.39
CA GLY A 120 8.16 -14.98 0.95
C GLY A 120 7.55 -15.17 2.34
N LYS A 121 7.59 -16.38 2.92
CA LYS A 121 6.87 -16.77 4.15
C LYS A 121 7.79 -16.89 5.37
N GLY A 122 8.44 -15.80 5.76
CA GLY A 122 9.33 -15.76 6.93
C GLY A 122 8.63 -15.86 8.29
N PHE A 123 7.32 -15.66 8.36
CA PHE A 123 6.51 -15.80 9.59
C PHE A 123 5.73 -17.13 9.65
N GLY A 124 6.35 -18.25 9.24
CA GLY A 124 5.72 -19.57 9.20
C GLY A 124 5.03 -19.94 10.53
N ASP A 125 5.79 -19.85 11.62
CA ASP A 125 5.37 -20.23 12.98
C ASP A 125 4.66 -19.10 13.75
N SER A 126 4.51 -17.92 13.13
CA SER A 126 3.91 -16.74 13.75
C SER A 126 2.64 -16.33 13.01
N PRO A 127 1.45 -16.77 13.46
CA PRO A 127 0.20 -16.50 12.77
C PRO A 127 -0.22 -15.02 12.86
N LEU A 128 0.16 -14.31 13.94
CA LEU A 128 -0.31 -12.95 14.19
C LEU A 128 0.10 -11.94 13.10
N PRO A 129 1.38 -11.80 12.68
CA PRO A 129 1.75 -10.93 11.56
C PRO A 129 0.96 -11.23 10.28
N ARG A 130 0.72 -12.50 9.99
CA ARG A 130 0.00 -12.95 8.78
C ARG A 130 -1.48 -12.57 8.81
N ILE A 131 -2.12 -12.75 9.97
CA ILE A 131 -3.51 -12.33 10.17
C ILE A 131 -3.63 -10.81 10.02
N LEU A 132 -2.71 -10.06 10.63
CA LEU A 132 -2.71 -8.60 10.53
C LEU A 132 -2.47 -8.12 9.08
N ALA A 133 -1.61 -8.79 8.31
CA ALA A 133 -1.44 -8.52 6.89
C ALA A 133 -2.74 -8.76 6.10
N GLY A 134 -3.43 -9.88 6.36
CA GLY A 134 -4.74 -10.17 5.77
C GLY A 134 -5.79 -9.12 6.11
N ILE A 135 -5.82 -8.63 7.35
CA ILE A 135 -6.74 -7.57 7.79
C ILE A 135 -6.39 -6.24 7.13
N GLY A 136 -5.15 -5.77 7.28
CA GLY A 136 -4.70 -4.47 6.80
C GLY A 136 -4.78 -4.33 5.28
N SER A 137 -4.24 -5.31 4.56
CA SER A 137 -4.27 -5.32 3.10
C SER A 137 -5.61 -5.75 2.52
N GLY A 138 -6.27 -6.76 3.11
CA GLY A 138 -7.56 -7.24 2.60
C GLY A 138 -8.65 -6.19 2.71
N ILE A 139 -8.92 -5.70 3.93
CA ILE A 139 -9.93 -4.66 4.16
C ILE A 139 -9.53 -3.37 3.45
N GLY A 140 -8.25 -2.99 3.55
CA GLY A 140 -7.74 -1.77 2.91
C GLY A 140 -7.93 -1.79 1.39
N SER A 141 -7.66 -2.92 0.72
CA SER A 141 -7.84 -3.04 -0.73
C SER A 141 -9.30 -2.93 -1.14
N VAL A 142 -10.22 -3.55 -0.40
CA VAL A 142 -11.67 -3.43 -0.66
C VAL A 142 -12.12 -1.97 -0.58
N VAL A 143 -11.67 -1.23 0.46
CA VAL A 143 -11.99 0.19 0.63
C VAL A 143 -11.39 1.04 -0.50
N LEU A 144 -10.15 0.78 -0.91
CA LEU A 144 -9.49 1.52 -1.98
C LEU A 144 -10.17 1.30 -3.34
N ILE A 145 -10.41 0.03 -3.70
CA ILE A 145 -11.07 -0.34 -4.96
C ILE A 145 -12.50 0.20 -4.96
N GLY A 146 -13.27 -0.07 -3.90
CA GLY A 146 -14.64 0.40 -3.77
C GLY A 146 -14.74 1.93 -3.82
N GLY A 147 -13.87 2.63 -3.09
CA GLY A 147 -13.85 4.10 -3.08
C GLY A 147 -13.46 4.72 -4.42
N ALA A 148 -12.50 4.13 -5.12
CA ALA A 148 -12.10 4.57 -6.46
C ALA A 148 -13.23 4.32 -7.48
N LEU A 149 -13.83 3.12 -7.50
CA LEU A 149 -14.93 2.80 -8.41
C LEU A 149 -16.18 3.66 -8.13
N TRP A 150 -16.51 3.88 -6.86
CA TRP A 150 -17.59 4.79 -6.48
C TRP A 150 -17.34 6.20 -6.98
N SER A 151 -16.12 6.72 -6.76
CA SER A 151 -15.73 8.05 -7.25
C SER A 151 -15.81 8.14 -8.77
N ALA A 152 -15.34 7.10 -9.49
CA ALA A 152 -15.45 7.02 -10.94
C ALA A 152 -16.90 7.11 -11.42
N TRP A 153 -17.80 6.34 -10.81
CA TRP A 153 -19.23 6.36 -11.13
C TRP A 153 -19.87 7.72 -10.87
N VAL A 154 -19.56 8.36 -9.72
CA VAL A 154 -20.06 9.71 -9.40
C VAL A 154 -19.60 10.73 -10.44
N PHE A 155 -18.33 10.70 -10.85
CA PHE A 155 -17.80 11.63 -11.84
C PHE A 155 -18.31 11.35 -13.25
N LEU A 156 -18.55 10.09 -13.61
CA LEU A 156 -19.12 9.72 -14.91
C LEU A 156 -20.53 10.29 -15.10
N ARG A 157 -21.29 10.46 -14.01
CA ARG A 157 -22.63 11.07 -14.03
C ARG A 157 -22.62 12.60 -14.09
N ARG A 158 -21.46 13.25 -13.97
CA ARG A 158 -21.32 14.72 -14.02
C ARG A 158 -20.83 15.17 -15.39
N ARG A 159 -21.39 16.26 -15.91
CA ARG A 159 -20.94 16.83 -17.20
C ARG A 159 -19.49 17.31 -17.10
N HIS A 160 -18.70 17.03 -18.13
CA HIS A 160 -17.27 17.41 -18.27
C HIS A 160 -16.29 16.83 -17.23
N GLU A 161 -16.70 15.82 -16.45
CA GLU A 161 -15.86 15.18 -15.43
C GLU A 161 -15.28 13.83 -15.88
N GLY A 162 -15.35 13.51 -17.19
CA GLY A 162 -14.89 12.23 -17.74
C GLY A 162 -13.41 11.93 -17.47
N ARG A 163 -12.55 12.97 -17.45
CA ARG A 163 -11.13 12.82 -17.10
C ARG A 163 -10.93 12.35 -15.65
N ARG A 164 -11.69 12.90 -14.70
CA ARG A 164 -11.66 12.47 -13.30
C ARG A 164 -12.23 11.07 -13.12
N ALA A 165 -13.28 10.72 -13.88
CA ALA A 165 -13.82 9.37 -13.89
C ALA A 165 -12.76 8.35 -14.35
N LEU A 166 -12.09 8.62 -15.47
CA LEU A 166 -11.00 7.80 -15.98
C LEU A 166 -9.84 7.69 -14.97
N GLY A 167 -9.44 8.80 -14.34
CA GLY A 167 -8.40 8.80 -13.32
C GLY A 167 -8.70 7.85 -12.16
N ASN A 168 -9.95 7.85 -11.68
CA ASN A 168 -10.39 6.94 -10.62
C ASN A 168 -10.46 5.46 -11.08
N VAL A 169 -10.83 5.19 -12.34
CA VAL A 169 -10.76 3.83 -12.92
C VAL A 169 -9.32 3.34 -12.96
N ILE A 170 -8.39 4.17 -13.43
CA ILE A 170 -6.96 3.83 -13.49
C ILE A 170 -6.41 3.56 -12.08
N ILE A 171 -6.81 4.33 -11.07
CA ILE A 171 -6.48 4.06 -9.67
C ILE A 171 -6.98 2.67 -9.25
N ALA A 172 -8.25 2.35 -9.51
CA ALA A 172 -8.83 1.06 -9.15
C ALA A 172 -8.07 -0.10 -9.82
N VAL A 173 -7.75 0.03 -11.11
CA VAL A 173 -6.94 -0.96 -11.84
C VAL A 173 -5.54 -1.10 -11.23
N GLY A 174 -4.88 0.01 -10.89
CA GLY A 174 -3.57 -0.03 -10.24
C GLY A 174 -3.58 -0.75 -8.90
N VAL A 175 -4.63 -0.55 -8.09
CA VAL A 175 -4.82 -1.28 -6.82
C VAL A 175 -5.04 -2.77 -7.07
N LEU A 176 -5.84 -3.15 -8.07
CA LEU A 176 -6.06 -4.56 -8.45
C LEU A 176 -4.77 -5.23 -8.91
N VAL A 177 -3.95 -4.54 -9.72
CA VAL A 177 -2.66 -5.06 -10.18
C VAL A 177 -1.72 -5.32 -8.99
N ALA A 178 -1.61 -4.38 -8.05
CA ALA A 178 -0.81 -4.57 -6.84
C ALA A 178 -1.34 -5.72 -5.96
N ALA A 179 -2.66 -5.81 -5.77
CA ALA A 179 -3.30 -6.86 -4.98
C ALA A 179 -3.12 -8.27 -5.60
N ALA A 180 -3.17 -8.36 -6.93
CA ALA A 180 -2.88 -9.60 -7.66
C ALA A 180 -1.44 -10.05 -7.42
N GLY A 181 -0.50 -9.11 -7.41
CA GLY A 181 0.89 -9.34 -6.99
C GLY A 181 1.03 -9.94 -5.61
N GLY A 182 0.41 -9.31 -4.61
CA GLY A 182 0.41 -9.80 -3.23
C GLY A 182 -0.19 -11.20 -3.09
N THR A 183 -1.20 -11.53 -3.89
CA THR A 183 -1.83 -12.86 -3.91
C THR A 183 -0.92 -13.90 -4.58
N ALA A 184 -0.27 -13.53 -5.69
CA ALA A 184 0.70 -14.36 -6.40
C ALA A 184 1.98 -14.62 -5.59
N ALA A 185 2.30 -13.76 -4.61
CA ALA A 185 3.39 -14.02 -3.66
C ALA A 185 3.16 -15.35 -2.90
N PHE A 186 1.91 -15.72 -2.62
CA PHE A 186 1.59 -16.96 -1.89
C PHE A 186 1.74 -18.24 -2.73
N THR A 187 1.84 -18.12 -4.06
CA THR A 187 2.04 -19.25 -4.99
C THR A 187 3.53 -19.52 -5.30
N GLY A 188 4.46 -18.77 -4.70
CA GLY A 188 5.91 -18.94 -4.87
C GLY A 188 6.53 -18.15 -6.03
N ALA A 189 5.76 -17.31 -6.72
CA ALA A 189 6.23 -16.49 -7.84
C ALA A 189 6.81 -15.14 -7.36
N SER A 190 7.95 -15.16 -6.65
CA SER A 190 8.56 -13.98 -6.02
C SER A 190 8.86 -12.82 -6.99
N GLY A 191 9.27 -13.12 -8.22
CA GLY A 191 9.55 -12.10 -9.24
C GLY A 191 8.32 -11.34 -9.76
N VAL A 192 7.12 -11.93 -9.68
CA VAL A 192 5.88 -11.31 -10.19
C VAL A 192 5.46 -10.13 -9.31
N VAL A 193 5.60 -10.28 -7.99
CA VAL A 193 5.17 -9.32 -6.96
C VAL A 193 5.79 -7.94 -7.19
N GLU A 194 7.08 -7.90 -7.49
CA GLU A 194 7.82 -6.65 -7.65
C GLU A 194 7.36 -5.86 -8.88
N TRP A 195 7.14 -6.57 -10.00
CA TRP A 195 6.67 -5.95 -11.23
C TRP A 195 5.21 -5.50 -11.12
N THR A 196 4.37 -6.27 -10.45
CA THR A 196 2.99 -5.87 -10.16
C THR A 196 2.93 -4.69 -9.21
N ASN A 197 3.82 -4.61 -8.21
CA ASN A 197 3.89 -3.46 -7.32
C ASN A 197 4.34 -2.20 -8.06
N PHE A 198 5.34 -2.31 -8.93
CA PHE A 198 5.79 -1.22 -9.78
C PHE A 198 4.69 -0.73 -10.72
N ALA A 199 4.05 -1.64 -11.45
CA ALA A 199 2.96 -1.33 -12.36
C ALA A 199 1.78 -0.72 -11.59
N GLY A 200 1.41 -1.32 -10.46
CA GLY A 200 0.31 -0.87 -9.60
C GLY A 200 0.52 0.55 -9.09
N VAL A 201 1.66 0.84 -8.45
CA VAL A 201 1.93 2.19 -7.93
C VAL A 201 2.02 3.24 -9.04
N THR A 202 2.58 2.86 -10.20
CA THR A 202 2.67 3.75 -11.37
C THR A 202 1.28 4.08 -11.91
N LEU A 203 0.41 3.07 -12.06
CA LEU A 203 -0.98 3.29 -12.48
C LEU A 203 -1.74 4.16 -11.49
N ILE A 204 -1.63 3.89 -10.18
CA ILE A 204 -2.27 4.72 -9.16
C ILE A 204 -1.79 6.17 -9.26
N PHE A 205 -0.49 6.39 -9.46
CA PHE A 205 0.05 7.74 -9.60
C PHE A 205 -0.44 8.44 -10.86
N ILE A 206 -0.45 7.77 -12.02
CA ILE A 206 -1.00 8.30 -13.27
C ILE A 206 -2.48 8.67 -13.08
N GLY A 207 -3.28 7.77 -12.52
CA GLY A 207 -4.69 8.03 -12.26
C GLY A 207 -4.92 9.21 -11.32
N PHE A 208 -4.08 9.36 -10.29
CA PHE A 208 -4.10 10.51 -9.40
C PHE A 208 -3.80 11.85 -10.09
N LEU A 209 -2.90 11.87 -11.08
CA LEU A 209 -2.59 13.08 -11.85
C LEU A 209 -3.75 13.51 -12.78
N LEU A 210 -4.73 12.64 -13.00
CA LEU A 210 -5.92 12.93 -13.81
C LEU A 210 -7.12 13.44 -12.99
N VAL A 211 -7.05 13.39 -11.65
CA VAL A 211 -8.13 13.81 -10.73
C VAL A 211 -7.88 15.22 -10.18
#